data_AF-A0A9P0PZK9-F1
#
_entry.id   AF-A0A9P0PZK9-F1
#
_cell.length_a   1.000
_cell.length_b   1.000
_cell.length_c   1.000
_cell.angle_alpha   90.00
_cell.angle_beta   90.00
_cell.angle_gamma   90.00
#
_symmetry.space_group_name_H-M   'P 1'
#
loop_
_entity.id
_entity.type
_entity.pdbx_description
1 polymer ?
#
loop_
_entity_poly.entity_id
_entity_poly.type
_entity_poly.pdbx_seq_one_letter_code
_entity_poly.pdbx_strand_id
1 'polypeptide(L)'
;MMNNNKYIQVAGSSTGVTSSDKVVQDILNTFTDLRHYSREIENELRFTENQSIKVYMKESENIASLHNQITACDEILERMENMLLDFQNDLGSISSEILTLQRKSISMSQELANRQAIRGQLSQFIDDISVPENLILAIMDLPVTDKEFLSQLQLLNHKLSFIKEQSFKETKSCGDIREILEKLK
;
A
#
# COMPACT_ATOMS: atom_id res chain seq x y z
N MET A 1 5.29 -39.64 -0.72
CA MET A 1 6.47 -40.18 -1.42
C MET A 1 6.43 -41.69 -1.38
N MET A 2 6.22 -42.36 -2.51
CA MET A 2 6.93 -43.60 -2.89
C MET A 2 6.45 -44.06 -4.27
N ASN A 3 7.37 -43.87 -5.21
CA ASN A 3 7.31 -44.24 -6.62
C ASN A 3 7.54 -45.76 -6.73
N ASN A 4 6.52 -46.52 -7.13
CA ASN A 4 6.63 -47.97 -7.38
C ASN A 4 6.69 -48.24 -8.88
N ASN A 5 7.87 -47.99 -9.45
CA ASN A 5 8.20 -48.34 -10.81
C ASN A 5 8.57 -49.83 -10.87
N LYS A 6 7.64 -50.69 -11.31
CA LYS A 6 7.72 -52.16 -11.17
C LYS A 6 8.20 -52.91 -12.42
N TYR A 7 8.93 -52.27 -13.34
CA TYR A 7 9.30 -52.94 -14.60
C TYR A 7 10.74 -52.65 -15.05
N ILE A 8 11.73 -53.00 -14.23
CA ILE A 8 13.05 -53.39 -14.75
C ILE A 8 13.57 -54.56 -13.90
N GLN A 9 13.24 -55.78 -14.28
CA GLN A 9 13.98 -56.97 -13.87
C GLN A 9 14.59 -57.59 -15.13
N VAL A 10 15.83 -57.23 -15.40
CA VAL A 10 16.69 -57.97 -16.34
C VAL A 10 17.30 -59.10 -15.51
N ALA A 11 16.70 -60.29 -15.58
CA ALA A 11 17.25 -61.50 -15.00
C ALA A 11 18.04 -62.26 -16.07
N GLY A 12 19.35 -62.42 -15.83
CA GLY A 12 20.18 -63.36 -16.57
C GLY A 12 19.88 -64.81 -16.18
N SER A 13 20.05 -65.68 -17.18
CA SER A 13 20.28 -67.13 -17.15
C SER A 13 19.23 -68.05 -16.53
N SER A 14 18.47 -68.74 -17.38
CA SER A 14 18.21 -70.18 -17.24
C SER A 14 17.86 -70.81 -18.60
N THR A 15 18.49 -71.95 -18.88
CA THR A 15 18.19 -72.85 -19.98
C THR A 15 16.77 -73.38 -19.84
N GLY A 16 15.85 -72.82 -20.63
CA GLY A 16 14.47 -73.26 -20.71
C GLY A 16 13.84 -72.64 -21.94
N VAL A 17 13.52 -73.49 -22.91
CA VAL A 17 12.75 -73.25 -24.15
C VAL A 17 12.07 -71.88 -24.12
N THR A 18 12.62 -70.92 -24.86
CA THR A 18 12.02 -69.59 -24.98
C THR A 18 10.64 -69.75 -25.62
N SER A 19 9.67 -68.88 -25.31
CA SER A 19 8.34 -68.93 -25.95
C SER A 19 8.40 -68.93 -27.49
N SER A 20 9.49 -68.38 -28.04
CA SER A 20 9.83 -68.40 -29.47
C SER A 20 10.15 -69.81 -29.98
N ASP A 21 10.79 -70.66 -29.17
CA ASP A 21 11.15 -72.03 -29.57
C ASP A 21 9.93 -72.94 -29.70
N LYS A 22 8.88 -72.72 -28.89
CA LYS A 22 7.61 -73.48 -29.00
C LYS A 22 6.86 -73.15 -30.29
N VAL A 23 6.82 -71.86 -30.65
CA VAL A 23 6.20 -71.39 -31.89
C VAL A 23 6.95 -71.94 -33.12
N VAL A 24 8.29 -71.95 -33.08
CA VAL A 24 9.11 -72.53 -34.14
C VAL A 24 8.91 -74.05 -34.25
N GLN A 25 8.76 -74.77 -33.13
CA GLN A 25 8.46 -76.20 -33.15
C GLN A 25 7.07 -76.51 -33.73
N ASP A 26 6.05 -75.71 -33.39
CA ASP A 26 4.70 -75.89 -33.94
C ASP A 26 4.65 -75.59 -35.45
N ILE A 27 5.42 -74.61 -35.93
CA ILE A 27 5.56 -74.29 -37.37
C ILE A 27 6.17 -75.46 -38.15
N LEU A 28 7.20 -76.10 -37.59
CA LEU A 28 7.84 -77.27 -38.20
C LEU A 28 6.91 -78.50 -38.21
N ASN A 29 6.04 -78.62 -37.20
CA ASN A 29 5.09 -79.73 -37.08
C ASN A 29 3.85 -79.59 -37.98
N THR A 30 3.49 -78.37 -38.41
CA THR A 30 2.22 -78.11 -39.10
C THR A 30 2.33 -78.11 -40.65
N PHE A 31 3.52 -78.31 -41.24
CA PHE A 31 3.73 -78.31 -42.71
C PHE A 31 3.20 -77.07 -43.45
N THR A 32 3.01 -75.97 -42.73
CA THR A 32 2.52 -74.70 -43.28
C THR A 32 3.70 -73.92 -43.84
N ASP A 33 3.57 -73.45 -45.10
CA ASP A 33 4.61 -72.66 -45.77
C ASP A 33 4.95 -71.41 -44.93
N LEU A 34 6.21 -71.34 -44.48
CA LEU A 34 6.74 -70.27 -43.63
C LEU A 34 6.47 -68.88 -44.20
N ARG A 35 6.38 -68.75 -45.54
CA ARG A 35 6.08 -67.49 -46.24
C ARG A 35 4.64 -67.01 -46.01
N HIS A 36 3.69 -67.93 -45.94
CA HIS A 36 2.29 -67.61 -45.66
C HIS A 36 2.14 -67.07 -44.23
N TYR A 37 2.81 -67.71 -43.28
CA TYR A 37 2.81 -67.28 -41.88
C TYR A 37 3.54 -65.94 -41.67
N SER A 38 4.67 -65.71 -42.35
CA SER A 38 5.32 -64.38 -42.34
C SER A 38 4.40 -63.28 -42.87
N ARG A 39 3.61 -63.57 -43.91
CA ARG A 39 2.63 -62.63 -44.48
C ARG A 39 1.47 -62.36 -43.52
N GLU A 40 1.02 -63.37 -42.80
CA GLU A 40 -0.04 -63.26 -41.80
C GLU A 40 0.43 -62.42 -40.59
N ILE A 41 1.64 -62.69 -40.08
CA ILE A 41 2.26 -61.86 -39.04
C ILE A 41 2.43 -60.42 -39.52
N GLU A 42 2.91 -60.20 -40.75
CA GLU A 42 3.09 -58.83 -41.27
C GLU A 42 1.75 -58.07 -41.35
N ASN A 43 0.67 -58.77 -41.71
CA ASN A 43 -0.67 -58.19 -41.70
C ASN A 43 -1.18 -57.90 -40.28
N GLU A 44 -0.96 -58.80 -39.31
CA GLU A 44 -1.29 -58.54 -37.91
C GLU A 44 -0.47 -57.40 -37.32
N LEU A 45 0.81 -57.29 -37.68
CA LEU A 45 1.69 -56.21 -37.26
C LEU A 45 1.19 -54.87 -37.81
N ARG A 46 0.86 -54.80 -39.11
CA ARG A 46 0.28 -53.60 -39.74
C ARG A 46 -1.07 -53.23 -39.14
N PHE A 47 -1.90 -54.21 -38.79
CA PHE A 47 -3.16 -53.97 -38.12
C PHE A 47 -2.94 -53.37 -36.74
N THR A 48 -2.05 -53.97 -35.94
CA THR A 48 -1.71 -53.51 -34.59
C THR A 48 -1.08 -52.12 -34.60
N GLU A 49 -0.21 -51.84 -35.57
CA GLU A 49 0.39 -50.54 -35.79
C GLU A 49 -0.68 -49.49 -36.12
N ASN A 50 -1.57 -49.77 -37.07
CA ASN A 50 -2.68 -48.85 -37.40
C ASN A 50 -3.61 -48.59 -36.20
N GLN A 51 -3.89 -49.61 -35.39
CA GLN A 51 -4.69 -49.44 -34.18
C GLN A 51 -3.95 -48.60 -33.13
N SER A 52 -2.65 -48.80 -32.96
CA SER A 52 -1.83 -48.01 -32.05
C SER A 52 -1.77 -46.55 -32.49
N ILE A 53 -1.57 -46.27 -33.78
CA ILE A 53 -1.60 -44.91 -34.34
C ILE A 53 -2.94 -44.23 -34.05
N LYS A 54 -4.08 -44.92 -34.25
CA LYS A 54 -5.40 -44.36 -33.94
C LYS A 54 -5.57 -44.02 -32.46
N VAL A 55 -5.06 -44.87 -31.57
CA VAL A 55 -5.09 -44.60 -30.12
C VAL A 55 -4.22 -43.38 -29.79
N TYR A 56 -3.01 -43.27 -30.35
CA TYR A 56 -2.14 -42.12 -30.16
C TYR A 56 -2.75 -40.82 -30.72
N MET A 57 -3.40 -40.86 -31.89
CA MET A 57 -4.07 -39.69 -32.46
C MET A 57 -5.22 -39.21 -31.57
N LYS A 58 -6.03 -40.14 -31.04
CA LYS A 58 -7.12 -39.80 -30.11
C LYS A 58 -6.59 -39.24 -28.79
N GLU A 59 -5.53 -39.83 -28.24
CA GLU A 59 -4.92 -39.33 -27.01
C GLU A 59 -4.29 -37.95 -27.22
N SER A 60 -3.69 -37.70 -28.39
CA SER A 60 -3.16 -36.38 -28.75
C SER A 60 -4.24 -35.30 -28.77
N GLU A 61 -5.46 -35.60 -29.23
CA GLU A 61 -6.58 -34.66 -29.21
C GLU A 61 -7.03 -34.35 -27.78
N ASN A 62 -7.05 -35.37 -26.91
CA ASN A 62 -7.35 -35.23 -25.49
C ASN A 62 -6.30 -34.35 -24.77
N ILE A 63 -5.01 -34.59 -25.03
CA ILE A 63 -3.90 -33.77 -24.49
C ILE A 63 -4.02 -32.31 -24.96
N ALA A 64 -4.32 -32.08 -26.24
CA ALA A 64 -4.52 -30.74 -26.77
C ALA A 64 -5.70 -30.02 -26.11
N SER A 65 -6.83 -30.72 -25.90
CA SER A 65 -7.99 -30.18 -25.18
C SER A 65 -7.63 -29.82 -23.73
N LEU A 66 -6.90 -30.69 -23.02
CA LEU A 66 -6.45 -30.41 -21.66
C LEU A 66 -5.51 -29.21 -21.60
N HIS A 67 -4.57 -29.11 -22.55
CA HIS A 67 -3.69 -27.94 -22.64
C HIS A 67 -4.50 -26.66 -22.83
N ASN A 68 -5.50 -26.65 -23.73
CA ASN A 68 -6.34 -25.47 -23.93
C ASN A 68 -7.09 -25.08 -22.64
N GLN A 69 -7.55 -26.05 -21.85
CA GLN A 69 -8.19 -25.77 -20.56
C GLN A 69 -7.20 -25.21 -19.53
N ILE A 70 -5.98 -25.75 -19.47
CA ILE A 70 -4.93 -25.23 -18.59
C ILE A 70 -4.58 -23.79 -18.98
N THR A 71 -4.42 -23.51 -20.28
CA THR A 71 -4.13 -22.15 -20.77
C THR A 71 -5.27 -21.19 -20.44
N ALA A 72 -6.53 -21.61 -20.60
CA ALA A 72 -7.67 -20.78 -20.20
C ALA A 72 -7.68 -20.51 -18.68
N CYS A 73 -7.31 -21.48 -17.85
CA CYS A 73 -7.15 -21.28 -16.41
C CYS A 73 -6.02 -20.30 -16.10
N ASP A 74 -4.88 -20.41 -16.79
CA ASP A 74 -3.73 -19.49 -16.60
C ASP A 74 -4.11 -18.06 -16.96
N GLU A 75 -4.85 -17.84 -18.05
CA GLU A 75 -5.36 -16.51 -18.43
C GLU A 75 -6.28 -15.91 -17.36
N ILE A 76 -7.13 -16.74 -16.74
CA ILE A 76 -8.02 -16.29 -15.65
C ILE A 76 -7.19 -15.93 -14.42
N LEU A 77 -6.20 -16.75 -14.06
CA LEU A 77 -5.31 -16.50 -12.92
C LEU A 77 -4.50 -15.22 -13.12
N GLU A 78 -3.93 -15.02 -14.31
CA GLU A 78 -3.21 -13.80 -14.68
C GLU A 78 -4.11 -12.57 -14.54
N ARG A 79 -5.36 -12.66 -14.99
CA ARG A 79 -6.33 -11.56 -14.84
C ARG A 79 -6.67 -11.27 -13.37
N MET A 80 -6.79 -12.30 -12.54
CA MET A 80 -7.01 -12.12 -11.10
C MET A 80 -5.78 -11.54 -10.40
N GLU A 81 -4.58 -11.97 -10.77
CA GLU A 81 -3.33 -11.43 -10.26
C GLU A 81 -3.20 -9.94 -10.56
N ASN A 82 -3.40 -9.55 -11.82
CA ASN A 82 -3.35 -8.14 -12.24
C ASN A 82 -4.37 -7.29 -11.46
N MET A 83 -5.60 -7.79 -11.29
CA MET A 83 -6.61 -7.10 -10.49
C MET A 83 -6.18 -6.92 -9.02
N LEU A 84 -5.57 -7.95 -8.41
CA LEU A 84 -5.09 -7.86 -7.03
C LEU A 84 -3.90 -6.91 -6.88
N LEU A 85 -3.00 -6.88 -7.87
CA LEU A 85 -1.90 -5.92 -7.92
C LEU A 85 -2.41 -4.48 -8.02
N ASP A 86 -3.42 -4.24 -8.87
CA ASP A 86 -4.08 -2.93 -8.97
C ASP A 86 -4.71 -2.53 -7.64
N PHE A 87 -5.46 -3.43 -6.98
CA PHE A 87 -6.01 -3.17 -5.65
C PHE A 87 -4.93 -2.87 -4.61
N GLN A 88 -3.80 -3.60 -4.64
CA GLN A 88 -2.68 -3.34 -3.73
C GLN A 88 -2.10 -1.95 -3.96
N ASN A 89 -1.91 -1.57 -5.23
CA ASN A 89 -1.39 -0.26 -5.61
C ASN A 89 -2.34 0.86 -5.18
N ASP A 90 -3.64 0.71 -5.41
CA ASP A 90 -4.66 1.66 -5.02
C ASP A 90 -4.72 1.84 -3.49
N LEU A 91 -4.72 0.73 -2.74
CA LEU A 91 -4.67 0.78 -1.27
C LEU A 91 -3.37 1.41 -0.76
N GLY A 92 -2.24 1.12 -1.40
CA GLY A 92 -0.95 1.74 -1.09
C GLY A 92 -0.98 3.26 -1.31
N SER A 93 -1.56 3.71 -2.42
CA SER A 93 -1.70 5.11 -2.77
C SER A 93 -2.64 5.85 -1.81
N ILE A 94 -3.83 5.30 -1.57
CA ILE A 94 -4.81 5.87 -0.61
C ILE A 94 -4.23 5.93 0.80
N SER A 95 -3.54 4.88 1.25
CA SER A 95 -2.89 4.86 2.56
C SER A 95 -1.82 5.95 2.68
N SER A 96 -1.00 6.12 1.64
CA SER A 96 -0.02 7.21 1.58
C SER A 96 -0.69 8.58 1.64
N GLU A 97 -1.77 8.79 0.88
CA GLU A 97 -2.51 10.04 0.87
C GLU A 97 -3.12 10.33 2.26
N ILE A 98 -3.74 9.34 2.91
CA ILE A 98 -4.25 9.46 4.29
C ILE A 98 -3.11 9.88 5.24
N LEU A 99 -1.94 9.25 5.14
CA LEU A 99 -0.80 9.60 5.99
C LEU A 99 -0.31 11.04 5.74
N THR A 100 -0.30 11.49 4.49
CA THR A 100 0.07 12.90 4.18
C THR A 100 -0.94 13.88 4.75
N LEU A 101 -2.25 13.59 4.64
CA LEU A 101 -3.31 14.43 5.17
C LEU A 101 -3.25 14.49 6.70
N GLN A 102 -3.00 13.35 7.36
CA GLN A 102 -2.82 13.28 8.81
C GLN A 102 -1.62 14.12 9.27
N ARG A 103 -0.45 13.99 8.60
CA ARG A 103 0.73 14.82 8.90
C ARG A 103 0.43 16.31 8.75
N LYS A 104 -0.26 16.69 7.68
CA LYS A 104 -0.67 18.08 7.45
C LYS A 104 -1.62 18.58 8.54
N SER A 105 -2.60 17.78 8.95
CA SER A 105 -3.53 18.10 10.02
C SER A 105 -2.82 18.32 11.35
N ILE A 106 -1.84 17.47 11.69
CA ILE A 106 -1.03 17.61 12.91
C ILE A 106 -0.21 18.90 12.87
N SER A 107 0.47 19.17 11.75
CA SER A 107 1.25 20.40 11.57
C SER A 107 0.38 21.65 11.74
N MET A 108 -0.80 21.67 11.11
CA MET A 108 -1.72 22.80 11.19
C MET A 108 -2.27 22.99 12.61
N SER A 109 -2.58 21.91 13.31
CA SER A 109 -3.00 21.94 14.72
C SER A 109 -1.91 22.54 15.61
N GLN A 110 -0.66 22.15 15.39
CA GLN A 110 0.48 22.69 16.13
C GLN A 110 0.70 24.17 15.85
N GLU A 111 0.62 24.60 14.58
CA GLU A 111 0.69 26.02 14.22
C GLU A 111 -0.42 26.84 14.88
N LEU A 112 -1.64 26.30 14.91
CA LEU A 112 -2.77 26.96 15.57
C LEU A 112 -2.53 27.09 17.08
N ALA A 113 -2.09 26.01 17.73
CA ALA A 113 -1.78 26.01 19.15
C ALA A 113 -0.68 27.03 19.49
N ASN A 114 0.37 27.11 18.68
CA ASN A 114 1.44 28.11 18.84
C ASN A 114 0.89 29.53 18.72
N ARG A 115 0.05 29.81 17.71
CA ARG A 115 -0.59 31.13 17.54
C ARG A 115 -1.50 31.47 18.71
N GLN A 116 -2.29 30.53 19.22
CA GLN A 116 -3.18 30.75 20.37
C GLN A 116 -2.40 31.02 21.66
N ALA A 117 -1.32 30.25 21.91
CA ALA A 117 -0.47 30.44 23.08
C ALA A 117 0.12 31.85 23.13
N ILE A 118 0.54 32.40 21.99
CA ILE A 118 1.11 33.75 21.90
C ILE A 118 0.01 34.82 21.91
N ARG A 119 -1.13 34.57 21.26
CA ARG A 119 -2.21 35.57 21.09
C ARG A 119 -2.69 36.13 22.43
N GLY A 120 -2.86 35.30 23.46
CA GLY A 120 -3.32 35.77 24.77
C GLY A 120 -2.34 36.76 25.41
N GLN A 121 -1.07 36.37 25.49
CA GLN A 121 -0.02 37.20 26.08
C GLN A 121 0.21 38.48 25.26
N LEU A 122 0.20 38.37 23.93
CA LEU A 122 0.39 39.51 23.05
C LEU A 122 -0.80 40.48 23.08
N SER A 123 -2.04 39.97 23.16
CA SER A 123 -3.23 40.81 23.28
C SER A 123 -3.19 41.61 24.57
N GLN A 124 -2.93 40.95 25.71
CA GLN A 124 -2.83 41.64 27.00
C GLN A 124 -1.73 42.70 26.99
N PHE A 125 -0.56 42.37 26.42
CA PHE A 125 0.53 43.33 26.27
C PHE A 125 0.13 44.56 25.43
N ILE A 126 -0.59 44.35 24.32
CA ILE A 126 -1.08 45.45 23.48
C ILE A 126 -2.13 46.29 24.22
N ASP A 127 -3.04 45.66 24.96
CA ASP A 127 -4.06 46.37 25.73
C ASP A 127 -3.44 47.22 26.84
N ASP A 128 -2.39 46.72 27.49
CA ASP A 128 -1.67 47.44 28.55
C ASP A 128 -0.88 48.62 27.99
N ILE A 129 -0.26 48.49 26.81
CA ILE A 129 0.54 49.57 26.21
C ILE A 129 -0.32 50.61 25.47
N SER A 130 -1.47 50.21 24.90
CA SER A 130 -2.31 51.08 24.08
C SER A 130 -2.88 52.26 24.89
N VAL A 131 -2.81 53.46 24.34
CA VAL A 131 -3.40 54.67 24.96
C VAL A 131 -4.62 55.08 24.13
N PRO A 132 -5.84 54.77 24.58
CA PRO A 132 -7.04 55.14 23.84
C PRO A 132 -7.26 56.66 23.90
N GLU A 133 -7.74 57.25 22.82
CA GLU A 133 -7.99 58.70 22.72
C GLU A 133 -8.99 59.19 23.77
N ASN A 134 -9.97 58.35 24.13
CA ASN A 134 -10.91 58.65 25.21
C ASN A 134 -10.21 58.84 26.58
N LEU A 135 -9.12 58.10 26.85
CA LEU A 135 -8.34 58.30 28.08
C LEU A 135 -7.70 59.70 28.10
N ILE A 136 -7.23 60.18 26.94
CA ILE A 136 -6.61 61.51 26.80
C ILE A 136 -7.67 62.60 27.00
N LEU A 137 -8.78 62.52 26.27
CA LEU A 137 -9.87 63.49 26.36
C LEU A 137 -10.48 63.53 27.76
N ALA A 138 -10.68 62.37 28.38
CA ALA A 138 -11.25 62.33 29.71
C ALA A 138 -10.34 62.94 30.78
N ILE A 139 -9.02 62.85 30.63
CA ILE A 139 -8.08 63.49 31.57
C ILE A 139 -7.96 64.99 31.33
N MET A 140 -8.11 65.45 30.08
CA MET A 140 -8.00 66.86 29.73
C MET A 140 -9.28 67.66 29.99
N ASP A 141 -10.45 67.08 29.69
CA ASP A 141 -11.70 67.83 29.59
C ASP A 141 -12.70 67.55 30.75
N LEU A 142 -12.61 66.41 31.45
CA LEU A 142 -13.55 66.12 32.54
C LEU A 142 -13.12 66.78 33.87
N PRO A 143 -14.08 67.30 34.65
CA PRO A 143 -13.80 67.83 35.97
C PRO A 143 -13.39 66.71 36.94
N VAL A 144 -12.44 67.00 37.82
CA VAL A 144 -11.91 66.09 38.86
C VAL A 144 -12.98 65.49 39.80
N THR A 145 -14.16 66.09 39.89
CA THR A 145 -15.30 65.58 40.67
C THR A 145 -16.05 64.43 39.98
N ASP A 146 -15.81 64.20 38.69
CA ASP A 146 -16.46 63.13 37.96
C ASP A 146 -15.84 61.76 38.30
N LYS A 147 -16.71 60.75 38.41
CA LYS A 147 -16.31 59.36 38.63
C LYS A 147 -15.56 58.81 37.42
N GLU A 148 -15.89 59.29 36.23
CA GLU A 148 -15.21 58.87 35.00
C GLU A 148 -13.76 59.36 34.97
N PHE A 149 -13.48 60.59 35.38
CA PHE A 149 -12.12 61.10 35.53
C PHE A 149 -11.28 60.24 36.50
N LEU A 150 -11.82 59.91 37.67
CA LEU A 150 -11.15 59.04 38.65
C LEU A 150 -10.83 57.65 38.09
N SER A 151 -11.76 57.05 37.34
CA SER A 151 -11.56 55.75 36.70
C SER A 151 -10.47 55.80 35.62
N GLN A 152 -10.47 56.84 34.80
CA GLN A 152 -9.47 57.05 33.74
C GLN A 152 -8.09 57.37 34.33
N LEU A 153 -8.02 58.12 35.43
CA LEU A 153 -6.77 58.38 36.16
C LEU A 153 -6.16 57.10 36.75
N GLN A 154 -6.99 56.20 37.30
CA GLN A 154 -6.52 54.89 37.77
C GLN A 154 -5.96 54.04 36.63
N LEU A 155 -6.62 54.04 35.48
CA LEU A 155 -6.15 53.36 34.27
C LEU A 155 -4.82 53.95 33.78
N LEU A 156 -4.69 55.28 33.76
CA LEU A 156 -3.44 55.96 33.41
C LEU A 156 -2.30 55.53 34.33
N ASN A 157 -2.53 55.50 35.63
CA ASN A 157 -1.51 55.13 36.61
C ASN A 157 -1.07 53.66 36.49
N HIS A 158 -2.01 52.76 36.19
CA HIS A 158 -1.71 51.36 35.86
C HIS A 158 -0.79 51.27 34.63
N LYS A 159 -1.13 51.97 33.54
CA LYS A 159 -0.34 52.01 32.30
C LYS A 159 1.07 52.59 32.49
N LEU A 160 1.19 53.66 33.28
CA LEU A 160 2.47 54.26 33.67
C LEU A 160 3.34 53.29 34.48
N SER A 161 2.73 52.54 35.41
CA SER A 161 3.44 51.55 36.23
C SER A 161 3.92 50.37 35.38
N PHE A 162 3.06 49.87 34.48
CA PHE A 162 3.41 48.80 33.54
C PHE A 162 4.59 49.17 32.63
N ILE A 163 4.61 50.38 32.05
CA ILE A 163 5.72 50.82 31.18
C ILE A 163 7.02 51.04 31.96
N LYS A 164 6.94 51.42 33.25
CA LYS A 164 8.11 51.49 34.13
C LYS A 164 8.67 50.12 34.45
N GLU A 165 7.83 49.12 34.71
CA GLU A 165 8.30 47.74 34.91
C GLU A 165 8.87 47.13 33.62
N GLN A 166 8.26 47.44 32.48
CA GLN A 166 8.68 46.95 31.17
C GLN A 166 9.88 47.73 30.59
N SER A 167 10.31 48.84 31.21
CA SER A 167 11.43 49.65 30.72
C SER A 167 12.76 48.90 30.65
N PHE A 168 12.88 47.80 31.39
CA PHE A 168 14.06 46.93 31.40
C PHE A 168 14.19 46.06 30.14
N LYS A 169 13.11 45.86 29.38
CA LYS A 169 13.08 44.97 28.20
C LYS A 169 13.29 45.68 26.85
N GLU A 170 13.72 46.95 26.86
CA GLU A 170 14.07 47.77 25.68
C GLU A 170 13.10 47.64 24.48
N THR A 171 11.80 47.52 24.73
CA THR A 171 10.81 47.43 23.66
C THR A 171 10.56 48.82 23.07
N LYS A 172 10.81 49.00 21.76
CA LYS A 172 10.70 50.31 21.07
C LYS A 172 9.33 50.97 21.26
N SER A 173 8.25 50.20 21.19
CA SER A 173 6.87 50.68 21.38
C SER A 173 6.63 51.27 22.78
N CYS A 174 7.34 50.78 23.81
CA CYS A 174 7.25 51.36 25.16
C CYS A 174 7.95 52.72 25.24
N GLY A 175 8.93 52.99 24.37
CA GLY A 175 9.56 54.30 24.26
C GLY A 175 8.62 55.34 23.66
N ASP A 176 7.97 55.00 22.54
CA ASP A 176 7.08 55.92 21.81
C ASP A 176 5.90 56.40 22.68
N ILE A 177 5.33 55.48 23.47
CA ILE A 177 4.15 55.75 24.28
C ILE A 177 4.50 56.42 25.62
N ARG A 178 5.74 56.22 26.12
CA ARG A 178 6.21 56.84 27.37
C ARG A 178 6.12 58.35 27.31
N GLU A 179 6.51 58.97 26.19
CA GLU A 179 6.46 60.43 26.05
C GLU A 179 5.02 60.96 26.15
N ILE A 180 4.05 60.25 25.55
CA ILE A 180 2.63 60.63 25.58
C ILE A 180 2.07 60.51 27.00
N LEU A 181 2.37 59.41 27.70
CA LEU A 181 1.89 59.18 29.07
C LEU A 181 2.54 60.11 30.10
N GLU A 182 3.81 60.49 29.90
CA GLU A 182 4.45 61.49 30.77
C GLU A 182 3.89 62.89 30.56
N LYS A 183 3.42 63.23 29.36
CA LYS A 183 2.72 64.50 29.09
C LYS A 183 1.30 64.56 29.70
N LEU A 184 0.69 63.41 29.98
CA LEU A 184 -0.62 63.29 30.62
C LEU A 184 -0.56 63.27 32.15
N LYS A 185 0.64 63.21 32.72
CA LYS A 185 0.90 63.28 34.16
C LYS A 185 0.99 64.74 34.61
#